data_AF-A0A950AZD9-F1
#
_entry.id   AF-A0A950AZD9-F1
#
_cell.length_a   1.000
_cell.length_b   1.000
_cell.length_c   1.000
_cell.angle_alpha   90.00
_cell.angle_beta   90.00
_cell.angle_gamma   90.00
#
_symmetry.space_group_name_H-M   'P 1'
#
loop_
_entity.id
_entity.type
_entity.pdbx_description
1 polymer ?
#
loop_
_entity_poly.entity_id
_entity_poly.type
_entity_poly.pdbx_seq_one_letter_code
_entity_poly.pdbx_strand_id
1 'polypeptide(L)'
;MLAEAGMRLPALRGGEPEGGAEAEFTRALVEASRSRKSWRERLQWIRDRFSDSAFAPTPGQLATVAVYLRFLATGELRCQEDGRHYRPKHHAEAALQIETALERLSTPETAWIVRRIYPYLPSWNEEFRRSEPLTRIRDIAHRNDIPSELKQEIKHRLQNKLHRCAGPEDLLTAEEILGRITAAGAGYPPAFVQEFEVFHGELQEFFNATALEARLRALARSFDAAVVEAVSGFLALKAEGPVSDGQLLDLLERLTALRQLFAEKGDQESPQRRSQLRLADIGLEDYAFALLSECSNRLQDLAGPGAWAGLLRALAAALDNLRLSLIEPEECAALRSEVTAWAGNFHAQDRFHLLRLVATLSRARRLAETYTDRINHLFLRRAEELGRALEIEERAIKVFSEGDIRGHVLFQLCRLVDAGLQVLRQALRLPPWEAIVPGEASGTLAYAATLAEVEGAKGPLLLLLEQADGDADIPACVAGIALVHPLPLLSHLGVRARQA
;
A
#
# COMPACT_ATOMS: atom_id res chain seq x y z
N MET A 1 -34.98 -15.50 26.07
CA MET A 1 -33.76 -14.97 26.72
C MET A 1 -32.55 -15.30 25.84
N LEU A 2 -32.56 -14.81 24.60
CA LEU A 2 -31.51 -14.92 23.57
C LEU A 2 -31.95 -14.00 22.41
N ALA A 3 -31.80 -12.69 22.61
CA ALA A 3 -32.00 -11.66 21.60
C ALA A 3 -31.38 -10.37 22.14
N GLU A 4 -30.06 -10.22 22.04
CA GLU A 4 -29.29 -8.96 22.10
C GLU A 4 -27.79 -9.31 22.11
N ALA A 5 -27.28 -9.68 20.93
CA ALA A 5 -25.85 -9.71 20.65
C ALA A 5 -25.61 -9.33 19.19
N GLY A 6 -26.34 -8.31 18.72
CA GLY A 6 -25.99 -7.57 17.53
C GLY A 6 -25.09 -6.42 17.97
N MET A 7 -23.79 -6.68 18.07
CA MET A 7 -22.80 -5.63 18.26
C MET A 7 -22.75 -4.82 16.95
N ARG A 8 -23.68 -3.88 16.80
CA ARG A 8 -23.54 -2.78 15.87
C ARG A 8 -22.28 -2.04 16.31
N LEU A 9 -21.26 -2.05 15.46
CA LEU A 9 -20.20 -1.05 15.52
C LEU A 9 -20.87 0.32 15.72
N PRO A 10 -20.37 1.17 16.63
CA PRO A 10 -20.95 2.50 16.77
C PRO A 10 -20.86 3.17 15.40
N ALA A 11 -22.01 3.48 14.80
CA ALA A 11 -22.06 4.54 13.80
C ALA A 11 -21.29 5.70 14.42
N LEU A 12 -20.25 6.19 13.73
CA LEU A 12 -19.52 7.39 14.09
C LEU A 12 -20.59 8.44 14.42
N ARG A 13 -20.79 8.69 15.72
CA ARG A 13 -21.91 9.50 16.20
C ARG A 13 -21.65 10.89 15.64
N GLY A 14 -22.49 11.32 14.70
CA GLY A 14 -22.59 12.72 14.33
C GLY A 14 -22.88 13.53 15.59
N GLY A 15 -21.91 14.35 15.99
CA GLY A 15 -21.95 15.21 17.17
C GLY A 15 -20.77 16.18 17.21
N GLU A 16 -20.88 17.27 16.43
CA GLU A 16 -20.07 18.52 16.48
C GLU A 16 -18.57 18.44 16.09
N PRO A 17 -17.91 19.54 15.63
CA PRO A 17 -17.06 19.51 14.45
C PRO A 17 -15.64 18.99 14.71
N GLU A 18 -15.45 17.68 14.57
CA GLU A 18 -14.12 17.05 14.45
C GLU A 18 -13.27 17.66 13.32
N GLY A 19 -13.90 18.34 12.35
CA GLY A 19 -13.20 19.02 11.26
C GLY A 19 -12.33 20.23 11.68
N GLY A 20 -12.54 20.83 12.86
CA GLY A 20 -11.81 22.05 13.26
C GLY A 20 -10.32 21.81 13.52
N ALA A 21 -10.02 20.87 14.42
CA ALA A 21 -8.66 20.54 14.83
C ALA A 21 -7.86 19.86 13.71
N GLU A 22 -8.52 19.05 12.87
CA GLU A 22 -7.90 18.42 11.72
C GLU A 22 -7.59 19.44 10.62
N ALA A 23 -8.52 20.35 10.31
CA ALA A 23 -8.27 21.42 9.35
C ALA A 23 -7.20 22.41 9.85
N GLU A 24 -7.14 22.68 11.15
CA GLU A 24 -6.05 23.46 11.76
C GLU A 24 -4.70 22.75 11.60
N PHE A 25 -4.63 21.45 11.89
CA PHE A 25 -3.42 20.66 11.70
C PHE A 25 -2.96 20.67 10.24
N THR A 26 -3.86 20.43 9.28
CA THR A 26 -3.54 20.46 7.85
C THR A 26 -3.03 21.84 7.43
N ARG A 27 -3.66 22.93 7.88
CA ARG A 27 -3.18 24.30 7.60
C ARG A 27 -1.80 24.55 8.18
N ALA A 28 -1.57 24.17 9.44
CA ALA A 28 -0.27 24.31 10.10
C ALA A 28 0.83 23.51 9.37
N LEU A 29 0.51 22.30 8.91
CA LEU A 29 1.42 21.47 8.10
C LEU A 29 1.75 22.13 6.75
N VAL A 30 0.76 22.67 6.04
CA VAL A 30 0.96 23.37 4.77
C VAL A 30 1.84 24.61 4.96
N GLU A 31 1.53 25.44 5.95
CA GLU A 31 2.33 26.64 6.27
C GLU A 31 3.76 26.26 6.66
N ALA A 32 3.90 25.23 7.47
CA ALA A 32 5.20 24.68 7.85
C ALA A 32 5.98 24.17 6.64
N SER A 33 5.32 23.51 5.69
CA SER A 33 5.94 22.97 4.47
C SER A 33 6.33 24.04 3.45
N ARG A 34 5.62 25.16 3.40
CA ARG A 34 5.96 26.33 2.56
C ARG A 34 7.15 27.10 3.11
N SER A 35 7.24 27.22 4.44
CA SER A 35 8.35 27.89 5.11
C SER A 35 9.64 27.05 5.16
N ARG A 36 9.52 25.72 5.06
CA ARG A 36 10.63 24.75 5.13
C ARG A 36 10.92 24.16 3.78
N LYS A 37 12.11 24.42 3.27
CA LYS A 37 12.44 24.11 1.87
C LYS A 37 13.09 22.74 1.73
N SER A 38 13.80 22.27 2.74
CA SER A 38 14.56 21.03 2.68
C SER A 38 13.80 19.83 3.24
N TRP A 39 14.17 18.63 2.78
CA TRP A 39 13.59 17.39 3.27
C TRP A 39 13.76 17.26 4.79
N ARG A 40 14.96 17.58 5.29
CA ARG A 40 15.27 17.61 6.73
C ARG A 40 14.29 18.48 7.51
N GLU A 41 14.11 19.74 7.10
CA GLU A 41 13.28 20.68 7.86
C GLU A 41 11.84 20.19 7.94
N ARG A 42 11.32 19.66 6.84
CA ARG A 42 9.97 19.09 6.77
C ARG A 42 9.81 17.88 7.68
N LEU A 43 10.79 16.98 7.72
CA LEU A 43 10.81 15.87 8.69
C LEU A 43 10.93 16.37 10.13
N GLN A 44 11.73 17.42 10.38
CA GLN A 44 11.90 18.01 11.71
C GLN A 44 10.58 18.58 12.23
N TRP A 45 9.76 19.20 11.39
CA TRP A 45 8.43 19.67 11.82
C TRP A 45 7.54 18.52 12.29
N ILE A 46 7.52 17.42 11.54
CA ILE A 46 6.77 16.21 11.92
C ILE A 46 7.31 15.69 13.26
N ARG A 47 8.62 15.47 13.35
CA ARG A 47 9.30 15.06 14.58
C ARG A 47 8.95 15.93 15.78
N ASP A 48 9.03 17.25 15.64
CA ASP A 48 8.75 18.20 16.72
C ASP A 48 7.29 18.10 17.16
N ARG A 49 6.37 17.93 16.20
CA ARG A 49 4.95 17.75 16.49
C ARG A 49 4.65 16.45 17.23
N PHE A 50 5.29 15.35 16.84
CA PHE A 50 5.13 14.04 17.50
C PHE A 50 5.91 13.91 18.82
N SER A 51 6.89 14.78 19.06
CA SER A 51 7.64 14.85 20.32
C SER A 51 6.91 15.63 21.41
N ASP A 52 5.91 16.43 21.03
CA ASP A 52 5.03 17.12 21.97
C ASP A 52 4.19 16.10 22.75
N SER A 53 4.39 16.03 24.07
CA SER A 53 3.67 15.10 24.93
C SER A 53 2.17 15.40 25.03
N ALA A 54 1.75 16.63 24.69
CA ALA A 54 0.34 17.02 24.62
C ALA A 54 -0.31 16.61 23.29
N PHE A 55 0.47 16.22 22.28
CA PHE A 55 -0.07 15.82 20.99
C PHE A 55 -0.55 14.36 20.98
N ALA A 56 -1.87 14.19 20.91
CA ALA A 56 -2.55 12.92 20.71
C ALA A 56 -3.22 12.94 19.32
N PRO A 57 -2.59 12.36 18.28
CA PRO A 57 -3.06 12.52 16.92
C PRO A 57 -4.37 11.74 16.68
N THR A 58 -5.34 12.39 16.04
CA THR A 58 -6.55 11.71 15.54
C THR A 58 -6.20 10.78 14.35
N PRO A 59 -7.07 9.81 14.00
CA PRO A 59 -6.90 9.03 12.77
C PRO A 59 -6.76 9.90 11.51
N GLY A 60 -7.49 11.03 11.44
CA GLY A 60 -7.37 11.96 10.32
C GLY A 60 -6.05 12.73 10.30
N GLN A 61 -5.48 13.08 11.46
CA GLN A 61 -4.14 13.69 11.53
C GLN A 61 -3.05 12.69 11.14
N LEU A 62 -3.13 11.42 11.57
CA LEU A 62 -2.21 10.36 11.12
C LEU A 62 -2.32 10.11 9.62
N ALA A 63 -3.55 10.08 9.07
CA ALA A 63 -3.77 9.95 7.64
C ALA A 63 -3.16 11.14 6.86
N THR A 64 -3.31 12.37 7.38
CA THR A 64 -2.68 13.58 6.80
C THR A 64 -1.16 13.43 6.76
N VAL A 65 -0.55 12.93 7.84
CA VAL A 65 0.90 12.70 7.93
C VAL A 65 1.34 11.60 6.95
N ALA A 66 0.58 10.52 6.82
CA ALA A 66 0.86 9.45 5.87
C ALA A 66 0.85 9.95 4.42
N VAL A 67 -0.17 10.73 4.03
CA VAL A 67 -0.26 11.36 2.71
C VAL A 67 0.92 12.30 2.49
N TYR A 68 1.20 13.18 3.45
CA TYR A 68 2.29 14.15 3.37
C TYR A 68 3.66 13.49 3.19
N LEU A 69 3.98 12.52 4.04
CA LEU A 69 5.27 11.84 4.01
C LEU A 69 5.44 11.02 2.74
N ARG A 70 4.36 10.43 2.20
CA ARG A 70 4.40 9.79 0.89
C ARG A 70 4.77 10.78 -0.20
N PHE A 71 4.04 11.89 -0.34
CA PHE A 71 4.38 12.92 -1.34
C PHE A 71 5.80 13.46 -1.18
N LEU A 72 6.24 13.60 0.08
CA LEU A 72 7.59 14.05 0.39
C LEU A 72 8.65 13.03 -0.03
N ALA A 73 8.49 11.76 0.32
CA ALA A 73 9.46 10.70 0.08
C ALA A 73 9.51 10.23 -1.38
N THR A 74 8.40 10.33 -2.13
CA THR A 74 8.34 9.99 -3.56
C THR A 74 8.78 11.15 -4.47
N GLY A 75 9.13 12.30 -3.90
CA GLY A 75 9.60 13.47 -4.66
C GLY A 75 8.49 14.28 -5.34
N GLU A 76 7.22 13.91 -5.17
CA GLU A 76 6.05 14.67 -5.66
C GLU A 76 6.05 16.08 -5.04
N LEU A 77 6.38 16.15 -3.76
CA LEU A 77 6.64 17.41 -3.08
C LEU A 77 8.13 17.76 -3.17
N ARG A 78 8.48 18.65 -4.10
CA ARG A 78 9.86 19.05 -4.35
C ARG A 78 10.53 19.65 -3.11
N CYS A 79 11.73 19.17 -2.81
CA CYS A 79 12.62 19.75 -1.80
C CYS A 79 13.70 20.61 -2.47
N GLN A 80 14.26 21.55 -1.71
CA GLN A 80 15.39 22.38 -2.12
C GLN A 80 16.46 22.35 -1.02
N GLU A 81 17.70 22.64 -1.40
CA GLU A 81 18.77 22.86 -0.43
C GLU A 81 18.44 24.07 0.46
N ASP A 82 18.66 23.94 1.76
CA ASP A 82 18.54 25.04 2.73
C ASP A 82 19.87 25.79 2.96
N GLY A 83 20.88 25.52 2.13
CA GLY A 83 22.19 26.18 2.15
C GLY A 83 23.07 25.85 3.37
N ARG A 84 22.61 24.99 4.27
CA ARG A 84 23.34 24.58 5.48
C ARG A 84 24.01 23.22 5.26
N HIS A 85 24.94 22.84 6.14
CA HIS A 85 25.69 21.57 6.07
C HIS A 85 25.12 20.52 7.01
N TYR A 86 23.98 19.92 6.65
CA TYR A 86 23.36 18.85 7.43
C TYR A 86 23.46 17.50 6.73
N ARG A 87 24.39 16.70 7.24
CA ARG A 87 24.61 15.32 6.80
C ARG A 87 23.36 14.44 7.03
N PRO A 88 23.24 13.31 6.28
CA PRO A 88 22.13 12.36 6.38
C PRO A 88 21.77 11.90 7.80
N LYS A 89 22.73 11.89 8.73
CA LYS A 89 22.55 11.62 10.16
C LYS A 89 21.34 12.32 10.78
N HIS A 90 21.11 13.59 10.47
CA HIS A 90 20.01 14.34 11.07
C HIS A 90 18.63 13.85 10.61
N HIS A 91 18.54 13.30 9.40
CA HIS A 91 17.32 12.70 8.87
C HIS A 91 17.07 11.35 9.56
N ALA A 92 18.11 10.54 9.69
CA ALA A 92 18.06 9.27 10.44
C ALA A 92 17.65 9.49 11.91
N GLU A 93 18.18 10.51 12.58
CA GLU A 93 17.79 10.85 13.95
C GLU A 93 16.33 11.34 14.04
N ALA A 94 15.87 12.14 13.07
CA ALA A 94 14.47 12.55 13.00
C ALA A 94 13.54 11.36 12.76
N ALA A 95 13.90 10.45 11.84
CA ALA A 95 13.13 9.24 11.56
C ALA A 95 13.00 8.34 12.80
N LEU A 96 14.10 8.10 13.53
CA LEU A 96 14.08 7.34 14.78
C LEU A 96 13.10 7.95 15.79
N GLN A 97 13.12 9.27 15.96
CA GLN A 97 12.24 9.96 16.90
C GLN A 97 10.76 9.91 16.46
N ILE A 98 10.49 10.08 15.16
CA ILE A 98 9.14 9.94 14.60
C ILE A 98 8.63 8.51 14.80
N GLU A 99 9.41 7.49 14.43
CA GLU A 99 9.03 6.09 14.58
C GLU A 99 8.80 5.70 16.03
N THR A 100 9.68 6.14 16.95
CA THR A 100 9.50 5.92 18.40
C THR A 100 8.21 6.56 18.90
N ALA A 101 7.89 7.78 18.46
CA ALA A 101 6.65 8.44 18.83
C ALA A 101 5.42 7.76 18.24
N LEU A 102 5.48 7.31 16.99
CA LEU A 102 4.43 6.55 16.33
C LEU A 102 4.15 5.22 17.04
N GLU A 103 5.18 4.47 17.42
CA GLU A 103 5.01 3.23 18.21
C GLU A 103 4.31 3.50 19.54
N ARG A 104 4.65 4.60 20.22
CA ARG A 104 4.04 4.99 21.50
C ARG A 104 2.58 5.45 21.36
N LEU A 105 2.25 6.14 20.28
CA LEU A 105 0.93 6.75 20.05
C LEU A 105 -0.03 5.84 19.28
N SER A 106 0.47 4.77 18.67
CA SER A 106 -0.32 3.83 17.90
C SER A 106 -1.30 3.07 18.78
N THR A 107 -2.56 3.03 18.35
CA THR A 107 -3.64 2.23 18.95
C THR A 107 -4.06 1.11 17.99
N PRO A 108 -4.80 0.08 18.44
CA PRO A 108 -5.33 -0.94 17.52
C PRO A 108 -6.11 -0.36 16.34
N GLU A 109 -6.84 0.74 16.53
CA GLU A 109 -7.65 1.40 15.50
C GLU A 109 -6.81 2.18 14.47
N THR A 110 -5.62 2.63 14.86
CA THR A 110 -4.74 3.51 14.07
C THR A 110 -3.48 2.82 13.56
N ALA A 111 -3.16 1.62 14.06
CA ALA A 111 -1.92 0.90 13.74
C ALA A 111 -1.76 0.63 12.23
N TRP A 112 -2.85 0.34 11.52
CA TRP A 112 -2.81 0.16 10.06
C TRP A 112 -2.51 1.48 9.31
N ILE A 113 -2.90 2.64 9.84
CA ILE A 113 -2.54 3.96 9.30
C ILE A 113 -1.06 4.22 9.56
N VAL A 114 -0.61 3.95 10.79
CA VAL A 114 0.79 4.11 11.20
C VAL A 114 1.72 3.21 10.36
N ARG A 115 1.29 1.98 10.06
CA ARG A 115 2.00 1.05 9.18
C ARG A 115 2.34 1.67 7.82
N ARG A 116 1.46 2.51 7.28
CA ARG A 116 1.64 3.21 5.99
C ARG A 116 2.64 4.37 6.06
N ILE A 117 3.07 4.80 7.25
CA ILE A 117 4.04 5.89 7.42
C ILE A 117 5.48 5.38 7.31
N TYR A 118 5.78 4.22 7.88
CA TYR A 118 7.16 3.73 8.03
C TYR A 118 7.97 3.66 6.73
N PRO A 119 7.44 3.19 5.59
CA PRO A 119 8.21 3.12 4.34
C PRO A 119 8.72 4.46 3.84
N TYR A 120 8.09 5.57 4.25
CA TYR A 120 8.39 6.92 3.78
C TYR A 120 9.30 7.72 4.73
N LEU A 121 9.79 7.07 5.80
CA LEU A 121 10.84 7.62 6.64
C LEU A 121 12.22 7.15 6.13
N PRO A 122 13.29 7.95 6.27
CA PRO A 122 14.64 7.47 6.03
C PRO A 122 15.02 6.34 7.00
N SER A 123 15.90 5.46 6.55
CA SER A 123 16.55 4.50 7.43
C SER A 123 17.36 5.20 8.50
N TRP A 124 17.25 4.65 9.71
CA TRP A 124 17.98 5.10 10.88
C TRP A 124 18.91 4.01 11.42
N ASN A 125 19.30 3.05 10.55
CA ASN A 125 20.34 2.08 10.85
C ASN A 125 21.61 2.78 11.38
N GLU A 126 22.40 2.05 12.18
CA GLU A 126 23.53 2.62 12.91
C GLU A 126 24.52 3.35 12.00
N GLU A 127 24.79 2.80 10.82
CA GLU A 127 25.64 3.40 9.79
C GLU A 127 25.19 4.79 9.33
N PHE A 128 23.88 5.04 9.23
CA PHE A 128 23.34 6.35 8.84
C PHE A 128 23.33 7.34 10.00
N ARG A 129 23.41 6.88 11.25
CA ARG A 129 23.48 7.73 12.46
C ARG A 129 24.91 8.11 12.87
N ARG A 130 25.93 7.61 12.18
CA ARG A 130 27.35 8.01 12.39
C ARG A 130 27.56 9.48 12.02
N SER A 131 28.64 10.08 12.52
CA SER A 131 28.99 11.49 12.23
C SER A 131 29.13 11.76 10.72
N GLU A 132 29.69 10.82 9.99
CA GLU A 132 29.88 10.88 8.53
C GLU A 132 29.28 9.64 7.86
N PRO A 133 27.97 9.64 7.53
CA PRO A 133 27.35 8.57 6.74
C PRO A 133 27.56 8.80 5.23
N LEU A 134 27.37 7.76 4.42
CA LEU A 134 27.47 7.80 2.95
C LEU A 134 28.82 8.38 2.44
N THR A 135 29.93 8.11 3.12
CA THR A 135 31.24 8.68 2.77
C THR A 135 31.81 8.17 1.45
N ARG A 136 31.34 7.02 0.95
CA ARG A 136 31.83 6.42 -0.30
C ARG A 136 31.73 7.36 -1.49
N ILE A 137 30.68 8.21 -1.54
CA ILE A 137 30.51 9.19 -2.61
C ILE A 137 31.64 10.21 -2.69
N ARG A 138 32.28 10.52 -1.55
CA ARG A 138 33.47 11.38 -1.51
C ARG A 138 34.62 10.72 -2.24
N ASP A 139 34.88 9.45 -1.95
CA ASP A 139 36.01 8.73 -2.53
C ASP A 139 35.81 8.54 -4.04
N ILE A 140 34.58 8.19 -4.46
CA ILE A 140 34.17 8.13 -5.87
C ILE A 140 34.41 9.47 -6.58
N ALA A 141 33.99 10.58 -5.97
CA ALA A 141 34.14 11.92 -6.56
C ALA A 141 35.61 12.41 -6.61
N HIS A 142 36.55 11.74 -5.94
CA HIS A 142 37.97 12.07 -5.95
C HIS A 142 38.81 11.18 -6.86
N ARG A 143 38.23 10.15 -7.48
CA ARG A 143 38.90 9.25 -8.43
C ARG A 143 39.58 9.98 -9.59
N ASN A 144 40.69 9.43 -10.07
CA ASN A 144 41.50 9.99 -11.16
C ASN A 144 41.36 9.20 -12.48
N ASP A 145 40.68 8.06 -12.43
CA ASP A 145 40.47 7.13 -13.56
C ASP A 145 39.12 7.30 -14.26
N ILE A 146 38.39 8.39 -13.97
CA ILE A 146 37.11 8.75 -14.61
C ILE A 146 37.20 10.13 -15.29
N PRO A 147 36.39 10.39 -16.35
CA PRO A 147 36.35 11.68 -17.03
C PRO A 147 36.09 12.85 -16.07
N SER A 148 36.75 13.97 -16.33
CA SER A 148 36.63 15.17 -15.48
C SER A 148 35.20 15.70 -15.40
N GLU A 149 34.44 15.64 -16.49
CA GLU A 149 33.03 16.05 -16.53
C GLU A 149 32.17 15.21 -15.58
N LEU A 150 32.26 13.87 -15.66
CA LEU A 150 31.54 12.96 -14.77
C LEU A 150 31.95 13.16 -13.31
N LYS A 151 33.25 13.40 -13.05
CA LYS A 151 33.75 13.70 -11.71
C LYS A 151 33.11 14.96 -11.13
N GLN A 152 33.02 16.04 -11.92
CA GLN A 152 32.35 17.27 -11.50
C GLN A 152 30.85 17.06 -11.33
N GLU A 153 30.23 16.29 -12.21
CA GLU A 153 28.81 15.92 -12.11
C GLU A 153 28.50 15.22 -10.78
N ILE A 154 29.22 14.14 -10.45
CA ILE A 154 29.07 13.40 -9.18
C ILE A 154 29.30 14.32 -7.98
N LYS A 155 30.35 15.14 -8.04
CA LYS A 155 30.67 16.09 -6.95
C LYS A 155 29.54 17.10 -6.71
N HIS A 156 29.00 17.69 -7.76
CA HIS A 156 28.04 18.79 -7.64
C HIS A 156 26.59 18.33 -7.50
N ARG A 157 26.19 17.25 -8.19
CA ARG A 157 24.81 16.73 -8.17
C ARG A 157 24.55 15.71 -7.07
N LEU A 158 25.57 15.07 -6.49
CA LEU A 158 25.39 14.07 -5.41
C LEU A 158 26.18 14.41 -4.16
N GLN A 159 27.53 14.43 -4.22
CA GLN A 159 28.35 14.56 -3.01
C GLN A 159 28.04 15.84 -2.22
N ASN A 160 28.06 17.00 -2.90
CA ASN A 160 27.79 18.29 -2.25
C ASN A 160 26.33 18.38 -1.76
N LYS A 161 25.39 17.80 -2.50
CA LYS A 161 23.97 17.75 -2.15
C LYS A 161 23.75 16.97 -0.87
N LEU A 162 24.21 15.71 -0.82
CA LEU A 162 24.11 14.84 0.35
C LEU A 162 24.78 15.44 1.59
N HIS A 163 25.90 16.14 1.45
CA HIS A 163 26.57 16.83 2.56
C HIS A 163 25.83 18.09 3.07
N ARG A 164 24.99 18.70 2.23
CA ARG A 164 24.21 19.90 2.58
C ARG A 164 22.84 19.53 3.12
N CYS A 165 22.06 18.84 2.31
CA CYS A 165 20.81 18.23 2.70
C CYS A 165 20.48 17.13 1.71
N ALA A 166 20.43 15.88 2.20
CA ALA A 166 19.91 14.79 1.40
C ALA A 166 18.42 15.02 1.08
N GLY A 167 17.99 14.53 -0.08
CA GLY A 167 16.59 14.51 -0.48
C GLY A 167 16.32 13.34 -1.43
N PRO A 168 15.06 12.88 -1.57
CA PRO A 168 14.73 11.76 -2.45
C PRO A 168 15.19 11.93 -3.90
N GLU A 169 15.36 13.17 -4.37
CA GLU A 169 15.92 13.51 -5.67
C GLU A 169 17.37 12.99 -5.89
N ASP A 170 18.11 12.75 -4.81
CA ASP A 170 19.47 12.22 -4.87
C ASP A 170 19.46 10.76 -5.36
N LEU A 171 18.41 10.00 -5.03
CA LEU A 171 18.26 8.61 -5.49
C LEU A 171 18.05 8.56 -7.01
N LEU A 172 17.19 9.41 -7.55
CA LEU A 172 16.96 9.54 -9.00
C LEU A 172 18.24 9.97 -9.73
N THR A 173 18.99 10.90 -9.15
CA THR A 173 20.27 11.35 -9.71
C THR A 173 21.30 10.21 -9.72
N ALA A 174 21.38 9.42 -8.65
CA ALA A 174 22.27 8.28 -8.58
C ALA A 174 21.86 7.18 -9.59
N GLU A 175 20.56 6.90 -9.74
CA GLU A 175 20.04 5.94 -10.72
C GLU A 175 20.35 6.36 -12.17
N GLU A 176 20.17 7.64 -12.50
CA GLU A 176 20.52 8.21 -13.81
C GLU A 176 22.01 8.00 -14.14
N ILE A 177 22.89 8.30 -13.18
CA ILE A 177 24.34 8.13 -13.36
C ILE A 177 24.69 6.64 -13.46
N LEU A 178 24.11 5.78 -12.62
CA LEU A 178 24.35 4.35 -12.64
C LEU A 178 23.96 3.75 -14.00
N GLY A 179 22.77 4.11 -14.53
CA GLY A 179 22.32 3.68 -15.85
C GLY A 179 23.28 4.09 -16.97
N ARG A 180 23.84 5.31 -16.91
CA ARG A 180 24.82 5.79 -17.89
C ARG A 180 26.16 5.05 -17.82
N ILE A 181 26.67 4.78 -16.62
CA ILE A 181 27.99 4.15 -16.46
C ILE A 181 27.96 2.62 -16.68
N THR A 182 26.77 2.01 -16.56
CA THR A 182 26.55 0.57 -16.81
C THR A 182 26.04 0.26 -18.22
N ALA A 183 25.75 1.29 -19.03
CA ALA A 183 25.28 1.11 -20.40
C ALA A 183 26.27 0.30 -21.26
N ALA A 184 25.73 -0.47 -22.19
CA ALA A 184 26.54 -1.27 -23.11
C ALA A 184 27.51 -0.36 -23.89
N GLY A 185 28.82 -0.65 -23.79
CA GLY A 185 29.87 0.14 -24.45
C GLY A 185 30.30 1.41 -23.71
N ALA A 186 29.82 1.66 -22.49
CA ALA A 186 30.19 2.86 -21.72
C ALA A 186 31.69 2.93 -21.37
N GLY A 187 32.36 1.78 -21.21
CA GLY A 187 33.82 1.70 -21.12
C GLY A 187 34.44 2.24 -19.82
N TYR A 188 33.66 2.38 -18.75
CA TYR A 188 34.17 2.85 -17.45
C TYR A 188 34.94 1.75 -16.68
N PRO A 189 35.89 2.13 -15.78
CA PRO A 189 36.63 1.15 -14.99
C PRO A 189 35.70 0.28 -14.12
N PRO A 190 35.85 -1.06 -14.13
CA PRO A 190 34.97 -1.95 -13.35
C PRO A 190 34.96 -1.65 -11.85
N ALA A 191 36.11 -1.27 -11.28
CA ALA A 191 36.21 -0.91 -9.86
C ALA A 191 35.39 0.36 -9.51
N PHE A 192 35.34 1.34 -10.42
CA PHE A 192 34.50 2.53 -10.25
C PHE A 192 33.02 2.17 -10.31
N VAL A 193 32.62 1.38 -11.31
CA VAL A 193 31.22 0.94 -11.47
C VAL A 193 30.76 0.18 -10.23
N GLN A 194 31.57 -0.77 -9.74
CA GLN A 194 31.28 -1.54 -8.54
C GLN A 194 31.15 -0.65 -7.28
N GLU A 195 32.06 0.31 -7.09
CA GLU A 195 31.95 1.26 -5.97
C GLU A 195 30.66 2.11 -6.06
N PHE A 196 30.28 2.52 -7.27
CA PHE A 196 29.07 3.30 -7.50
C PHE A 196 27.81 2.45 -7.27
N GLU A 197 27.80 1.18 -7.67
CA GLU A 197 26.72 0.23 -7.37
C GLU A 197 26.54 0.03 -5.86
N VAL A 198 27.63 -0.12 -5.12
CA VAL A 198 27.59 -0.23 -3.65
C VAL A 198 27.05 1.06 -3.04
N PHE A 199 27.54 2.23 -3.49
CA PHE A 199 27.01 3.52 -3.02
C PHE A 199 25.52 3.68 -3.33
N HIS A 200 25.08 3.30 -4.53
CA HIS A 200 23.67 3.34 -4.90
C HIS A 200 22.83 2.43 -3.99
N GLY A 201 23.34 1.24 -3.64
CA GLY A 201 22.71 0.36 -2.66
C GLY A 201 22.61 0.97 -1.25
N GLU A 202 23.68 1.63 -0.77
CA GLU A 202 23.68 2.39 0.50
C GLU A 202 22.63 3.51 0.47
N LEU A 203 22.46 4.18 -0.67
CA LEU A 203 21.48 5.25 -0.87
C LEU A 203 20.05 4.70 -0.91
N GLN A 204 19.82 3.58 -1.59
CA GLN A 204 18.54 2.87 -1.59
C GLN A 204 18.16 2.45 -0.16
N GLU A 205 19.11 1.94 0.62
CA GLU A 205 18.86 1.61 2.02
C GLU A 205 18.50 2.83 2.85
N PHE A 206 19.23 3.94 2.68
CA PHE A 206 18.94 5.18 3.38
C PHE A 206 17.52 5.71 3.11
N PHE A 207 17.04 5.63 1.87
CA PHE A 207 15.67 6.04 1.50
C PHE A 207 14.62 4.94 1.63
N ASN A 208 14.96 3.79 2.24
CA ASN A 208 14.09 2.62 2.35
C ASN A 208 13.59 2.04 0.99
N ALA A 209 14.29 2.33 -0.10
CA ALA A 209 14.04 1.84 -1.45
C ALA A 209 14.75 0.50 -1.78
N THR A 210 15.32 -0.18 -0.79
CA THR A 210 15.97 -1.50 -0.98
C THR A 210 14.99 -2.55 -1.48
N ALA A 211 15.35 -3.28 -2.53
CA ALA A 211 14.58 -4.39 -3.07
C ALA A 211 14.31 -5.49 -2.01
N LEU A 212 13.14 -6.11 -2.07
CA LEU A 212 12.69 -7.13 -1.11
C LEU A 212 13.72 -8.24 -0.88
N GLU A 213 14.28 -8.83 -1.94
CA GLU A 213 15.24 -9.93 -1.77
C GLU A 213 16.52 -9.49 -1.05
N ALA A 214 17.03 -8.29 -1.34
CA ALA A 214 18.21 -7.77 -0.66
C ALA A 214 17.91 -7.54 0.82
N ARG A 215 16.73 -7.00 1.13
CA ARG A 215 16.26 -6.81 2.52
C ARG A 215 16.13 -8.13 3.27
N LEU A 216 15.54 -9.15 2.65
CA LEU A 216 15.42 -10.49 3.25
C LEU A 216 16.79 -11.15 3.46
N ARG A 217 17.70 -11.07 2.48
CA ARG A 217 19.07 -11.58 2.62
C ARG A 217 19.84 -10.87 3.75
N ALA A 218 19.61 -9.57 3.96
CA ALA A 218 20.20 -8.83 5.07
C ALA A 218 19.67 -9.34 6.43
N LEU A 219 18.36 -9.56 6.56
CA LEU A 219 17.75 -10.16 7.76
C LEU A 219 18.33 -11.55 8.05
N ALA A 220 18.45 -12.42 7.04
CA ALA A 220 19.00 -13.76 7.20
C ALA A 220 20.47 -13.78 7.68
N ARG A 221 21.20 -12.64 7.63
CA ARG A 221 22.56 -12.53 8.18
C ARG A 221 22.59 -12.04 9.62
N SER A 222 21.52 -11.40 10.10
CA SER A 222 21.50 -10.67 11.39
C SER A 222 20.54 -11.23 12.43
N PHE A 223 19.69 -12.19 12.04
CA PHE A 223 18.68 -12.84 12.90
C PHE A 223 18.99 -14.32 13.19
N ASP A 224 18.14 -14.93 14.02
CA ASP A 224 18.29 -16.31 14.46
C ASP A 224 18.04 -17.36 13.35
N ALA A 225 18.37 -18.61 13.66
CA ALA A 225 18.26 -19.73 12.74
C ALA A 225 16.85 -19.91 12.14
N ALA A 226 15.79 -19.60 12.90
CA ALA A 226 14.43 -19.72 12.43
C ALA A 226 14.14 -18.71 11.30
N VAL A 227 14.56 -17.45 11.47
CA VAL A 227 14.47 -16.43 10.41
C VAL A 227 15.33 -16.82 9.21
N VAL A 228 16.56 -17.30 9.44
CA VAL A 228 17.46 -17.72 8.34
C VAL A 228 16.83 -18.83 7.50
N GLU A 229 16.30 -19.87 8.14
CA GLU A 229 15.67 -21.01 7.46
C GLU A 229 14.40 -20.59 6.69
N ALA A 230 13.54 -19.80 7.34
CA ALA A 230 12.30 -19.32 6.73
C ALA A 230 12.58 -18.47 5.48
N VAL A 231 13.49 -17.49 5.59
CA VAL A 231 13.91 -16.63 4.48
C VAL A 231 14.58 -17.43 3.38
N SER A 232 15.53 -18.30 3.72
CA SER A 232 16.31 -19.04 2.71
C SER A 232 15.41 -19.94 1.86
N GLY A 233 14.49 -20.66 2.49
CA GLY A 233 13.58 -21.50 1.72
C GLY A 233 12.48 -20.73 0.99
N PHE A 234 12.05 -19.54 1.46
CA PHE A 234 11.19 -18.66 0.65
C PHE A 234 11.92 -18.17 -0.60
N LEU A 235 13.16 -17.71 -0.46
CA LEU A 235 13.96 -17.23 -1.60
C LEU A 235 14.28 -18.35 -2.59
N ALA A 236 14.54 -19.57 -2.11
CA ALA A 236 14.74 -20.74 -2.97
C ALA A 236 13.48 -21.04 -3.80
N LEU A 237 12.31 -21.11 -3.15
CA LEU A 237 11.03 -21.37 -3.83
C LEU A 237 10.68 -20.24 -4.82
N LYS A 238 10.96 -18.98 -4.46
CA LYS A 238 10.78 -17.83 -5.35
C LYS A 238 11.68 -17.93 -6.58
N ALA A 239 12.94 -18.39 -6.42
CA ALA A 239 13.91 -18.50 -7.51
C ALA A 239 13.57 -19.62 -8.50
N GLU A 240 12.95 -20.71 -8.03
CA GLU A 240 12.45 -21.79 -8.90
C GLU A 240 11.32 -21.29 -9.83
N GLY A 241 10.48 -20.37 -9.36
CA GLY A 241 9.35 -19.83 -10.10
C GLY A 241 8.16 -20.80 -10.18
N PRO A 242 6.93 -20.38 -9.85
CA PRO A 242 5.80 -21.29 -9.80
C PRO A 242 5.31 -21.69 -11.21
N VAL A 243 5.58 -22.94 -11.61
CA VAL A 243 5.11 -23.49 -12.90
C VAL A 243 3.70 -24.08 -12.85
N SER A 244 3.18 -24.34 -11.65
CA SER A 244 1.83 -24.87 -11.42
C SER A 244 1.07 -24.03 -10.39
N ASP A 245 -0.26 -24.16 -10.38
CA ASP A 245 -1.12 -23.44 -9.42
C ASP A 245 -0.84 -23.87 -7.97
N GLY A 246 -0.52 -25.15 -7.76
CA GLY A 246 -0.10 -25.67 -6.47
C GLY A 246 1.15 -24.97 -5.94
N GLN A 247 2.19 -24.87 -6.77
CA GLN A 247 3.44 -24.19 -6.38
C GLN A 247 3.25 -22.69 -6.17
N LEU A 248 2.36 -22.04 -6.93
CA LEU A 248 2.04 -20.63 -6.73
C LEU A 248 1.39 -20.41 -5.35
N LEU A 249 0.44 -21.28 -4.97
CA LEU A 249 -0.20 -21.26 -3.65
C LEU A 249 0.80 -21.59 -2.54
N ASP A 250 1.69 -22.57 -2.75
CA ASP A 250 2.74 -22.90 -1.78
C ASP A 250 3.69 -21.72 -1.54
N LEU A 251 4.04 -20.97 -2.61
CA LEU A 251 4.86 -19.76 -2.51
C LEU A 251 4.13 -18.65 -1.73
N LEU A 252 2.83 -18.45 -1.99
CA LEU A 252 2.01 -17.48 -1.26
C LEU A 252 1.85 -17.86 0.22
N GLU A 253 1.64 -19.14 0.53
CA GLU A 253 1.56 -19.64 1.90
C GLU A 253 2.91 -19.50 2.62
N ARG A 254 4.02 -19.80 1.94
CA ARG A 254 5.38 -19.59 2.48
C ARG A 254 5.66 -18.12 2.77
N LEU A 255 5.23 -17.22 1.89
CA LEU A 255 5.28 -15.77 2.11
C LEU A 255 4.48 -15.38 3.35
N THR A 256 3.25 -15.87 3.46
CA THR A 256 2.33 -15.56 4.57
C THR A 256 2.90 -16.04 5.91
N ALA A 257 3.49 -17.23 5.93
CA ALA A 257 4.18 -17.76 7.11
C ALA A 257 5.40 -16.92 7.49
N LEU A 258 6.14 -16.38 6.52
CA LEU A 258 7.26 -15.48 6.78
C LEU A 258 6.79 -14.16 7.41
N ARG A 259 5.68 -13.59 6.92
CA ARG A 259 5.06 -12.40 7.52
C ARG A 259 4.61 -12.66 8.97
N GLN A 260 4.00 -13.81 9.25
CA GLN A 260 3.63 -14.23 10.61
C GLN A 260 4.84 -14.31 11.53
N LEU A 261 5.92 -14.98 11.08
CA LEU A 261 7.16 -15.07 11.84
C LEU A 261 7.75 -13.69 12.15
N PHE A 262 7.73 -12.76 11.19
CA PHE A 262 8.24 -11.41 11.39
C PHE A 262 7.41 -10.61 12.41
N ALA A 263 6.09 -10.75 12.38
CA ALA A 263 5.21 -10.15 13.37
C ALA A 263 5.51 -10.69 14.78
N GLU A 264 5.57 -12.02 14.94
CA GLU A 264 5.84 -12.68 16.23
C GLU A 264 7.21 -12.32 16.81
N LYS A 265 8.24 -12.25 15.95
CA LYS A 265 9.61 -11.87 16.37
C LYS A 265 9.71 -10.38 16.67
N GLY A 266 9.02 -9.52 15.91
CA GLY A 266 9.07 -8.07 16.05
C GLY A 266 8.76 -7.60 17.48
N ASP A 267 7.80 -8.24 18.14
CA ASP A 267 7.38 -7.89 19.50
C ASP A 267 8.49 -8.10 20.55
N GLN A 268 9.41 -9.04 20.30
CA GLN A 268 10.44 -9.48 21.23
C GLN A 268 11.81 -8.82 20.99
N GLU A 269 11.97 -8.16 19.84
CA GLU A 269 13.25 -7.61 19.39
C GLU A 269 13.47 -6.15 19.79
N SER A 270 14.72 -5.70 19.68
CA SER A 270 15.06 -4.28 19.86
C SER A 270 14.32 -3.40 18.83
N PRO A 271 14.10 -2.10 19.12
CA PRO A 271 13.43 -1.20 18.17
C PRO A 271 14.04 -1.22 16.76
N GLN A 272 15.38 -1.30 16.68
CA GLN A 272 16.13 -1.39 15.43
C GLN A 272 15.73 -2.63 14.63
N ARG A 273 15.78 -3.79 15.28
CA ARG A 273 15.48 -5.08 14.63
C ARG A 273 14.00 -5.20 14.31
N ARG A 274 13.11 -4.72 15.18
CA ARG A 274 11.68 -4.63 14.91
C ARG A 274 11.38 -3.79 13.67
N SER A 275 12.02 -2.63 13.52
CA SER A 275 11.87 -1.78 12.33
C SER A 275 12.32 -2.50 11.06
N GLN A 276 13.44 -3.23 11.10
CA GLN A 276 13.92 -4.03 9.97
C GLN A 276 12.93 -5.15 9.57
N LEU A 277 12.40 -5.89 10.56
CA LEU A 277 11.36 -6.91 10.33
C LEU A 277 10.09 -6.29 9.75
N ARG A 278 9.65 -5.14 10.28
CA ARG A 278 8.46 -4.42 9.84
C ARG A 278 8.56 -3.99 8.38
N LEU A 279 9.68 -3.39 7.98
CA LEU A 279 9.90 -2.96 6.59
C LEU A 279 9.99 -4.15 5.64
N ALA A 280 10.54 -5.29 6.08
CA ALA A 280 10.53 -6.51 5.28
C ALA A 280 9.14 -7.11 5.15
N ASP A 281 8.34 -7.09 6.21
CA ASP A 281 6.94 -7.51 6.20
C ASP A 281 6.08 -6.63 5.27
N ILE A 282 6.29 -5.31 5.25
CA ILE A 282 5.64 -4.41 4.27
C ILE A 282 6.05 -4.77 2.83
N GLY A 283 7.35 -5.03 2.58
CA GLY A 283 7.78 -5.48 1.26
C GLY A 283 7.21 -6.85 0.85
N LEU A 284 6.99 -7.76 1.82
CA LEU A 284 6.32 -9.04 1.58
C LEU A 284 4.83 -8.85 1.26
N GLU A 285 4.16 -7.88 1.88
CA GLU A 285 2.78 -7.50 1.57
C GLU A 285 2.63 -7.06 0.10
N ASP A 286 3.53 -6.21 -0.40
CA ASP A 286 3.54 -5.79 -1.80
C ASP A 286 3.74 -6.98 -2.75
N TYR A 287 4.59 -7.94 -2.37
CA TYR A 287 4.78 -9.15 -3.16
C TYR A 287 3.59 -10.13 -3.05
N ALA A 288 2.90 -10.17 -1.91
CA ALA A 288 1.68 -10.94 -1.73
C ALA A 288 0.58 -10.46 -2.68
N PHE A 289 0.46 -9.14 -2.89
CA PHE A 289 -0.44 -8.58 -3.90
C PHE A 289 -0.15 -9.13 -5.30
N ALA A 290 1.12 -9.18 -5.71
CA ALA A 290 1.52 -9.72 -7.02
C ALA A 290 1.17 -11.21 -7.16
N LEU A 291 1.49 -12.03 -6.14
CA LEU A 291 1.16 -13.46 -6.13
C LEU A 291 -0.36 -13.70 -6.14
N LEU A 292 -1.12 -12.95 -5.36
CA LEU A 292 -2.59 -13.06 -5.34
C LEU A 292 -3.23 -12.59 -6.65
N SER A 293 -2.63 -11.61 -7.32
CA SER A 293 -3.05 -11.20 -8.68
C SER A 293 -2.87 -12.34 -9.66
N GLU A 294 -1.72 -13.02 -9.60
CA GLU A 294 -1.46 -14.20 -10.42
C GLU A 294 -2.41 -15.35 -10.08
N CYS A 295 -2.65 -15.64 -8.80
CA CYS A 295 -3.64 -16.62 -8.37
C CYS A 295 -5.03 -16.28 -8.92
N SER A 296 -5.46 -15.02 -8.83
CA SER A 296 -6.76 -14.58 -9.31
C SER A 296 -6.90 -14.75 -10.82
N ASN A 297 -5.83 -14.51 -11.59
CA ASN A 297 -5.83 -14.72 -13.04
C ASN A 297 -5.93 -16.21 -13.41
N ARG A 298 -5.20 -17.08 -12.70
CA ARG A 298 -5.21 -18.53 -12.97
C ARG A 298 -6.50 -19.21 -12.49
N LEU A 299 -7.12 -18.68 -11.44
CA LEU A 299 -8.36 -19.20 -10.86
C LEU A 299 -9.64 -18.56 -11.44
N GLN A 300 -9.55 -17.71 -12.46
CA GLN A 300 -10.72 -17.05 -13.06
C GLN A 300 -11.71 -18.05 -13.67
N ASP A 301 -11.19 -19.10 -14.30
CA ASP A 301 -11.99 -20.20 -14.84
C ASP A 301 -12.02 -21.36 -13.84
N LEU A 302 -12.85 -21.24 -12.80
CA LEU A 302 -13.07 -22.31 -11.80
C LEU A 302 -13.79 -23.51 -12.43
N ALA A 303 -13.11 -24.20 -13.36
CA ALA A 303 -13.59 -25.37 -14.07
C ALA A 303 -12.74 -26.59 -13.67
N GLY A 304 -13.38 -27.57 -13.05
CA GLY A 304 -12.77 -28.88 -12.78
C GLY A 304 -12.65 -29.26 -11.29
N PRO A 305 -12.38 -30.55 -11.02
CA PRO A 305 -12.21 -31.08 -9.68
C PRO A 305 -10.88 -30.59 -9.09
N GLY A 306 -10.94 -29.56 -8.22
CA GLY A 306 -9.77 -28.97 -7.56
C GLY A 306 -9.78 -27.44 -7.49
N ALA A 307 -10.56 -26.79 -8.36
CA ALA A 307 -10.66 -25.33 -8.42
C ALA A 307 -11.10 -24.69 -7.08
N TRP A 308 -12.02 -25.34 -6.36
CA TRP A 308 -12.46 -24.89 -5.04
C TRP A 308 -11.36 -24.97 -3.98
N ALA A 309 -10.52 -25.99 -4.02
CA ALA A 309 -9.40 -26.10 -3.09
C ALA A 309 -8.39 -24.97 -3.32
N GLY A 310 -8.07 -24.67 -4.58
CA GLY A 310 -7.21 -23.54 -4.94
C GLY A 310 -7.80 -22.20 -4.50
N LEU A 311 -9.08 -21.95 -4.79
CA LEU A 311 -9.78 -20.73 -4.37
C LEU A 311 -9.79 -20.57 -2.84
N LEU A 312 -10.14 -21.62 -2.09
CA LEU A 312 -10.20 -21.55 -0.63
C LEU A 312 -8.81 -21.35 0.00
N ARG A 313 -7.75 -21.94 -0.57
CA ARG A 313 -6.35 -21.67 -0.17
C ARG A 313 -5.96 -20.22 -0.45
N ALA A 314 -6.26 -19.70 -1.63
CA ALA A 314 -5.98 -18.30 -1.99
C ALA A 314 -6.74 -17.31 -1.09
N LEU A 315 -8.03 -17.56 -0.83
CA LEU A 315 -8.85 -16.76 0.09
C LEU A 315 -8.30 -16.78 1.51
N ALA A 316 -7.92 -17.96 2.00
CA ALA A 316 -7.30 -18.12 3.32
C ALA A 316 -6.03 -17.27 3.44
N ALA A 317 -5.12 -17.39 2.46
CA ALA A 317 -3.89 -16.60 2.44
C ALA A 317 -4.18 -15.10 2.33
N ALA A 318 -5.14 -14.66 1.50
CA ALA A 318 -5.52 -13.26 1.40
C ALA A 318 -6.03 -12.69 2.73
N LEU A 319 -6.89 -13.43 3.45
CA LEU A 319 -7.41 -13.03 4.76
C LEU A 319 -6.31 -12.99 5.83
N ASP A 320 -5.39 -13.96 5.83
CA ASP A 320 -4.24 -13.95 6.73
C ASP A 320 -3.32 -12.73 6.44
N ASN A 321 -3.08 -12.41 5.17
CA ASN A 321 -2.29 -11.24 4.78
C ASN A 321 -2.97 -9.92 5.18
N LEU A 322 -4.29 -9.79 5.04
CA LEU A 322 -5.04 -8.61 5.50
C LEU A 322 -4.98 -8.43 7.02
N ARG A 323 -5.11 -9.54 7.76
CA ARG A 323 -4.97 -9.54 9.22
C ARG A 323 -3.57 -9.10 9.64
N LEU A 324 -2.51 -9.57 8.97
CA LEU A 324 -1.12 -9.16 9.22
C LEU A 324 -0.87 -7.69 8.85
N SER A 325 -1.62 -7.16 7.88
CA SER A 325 -1.66 -5.73 7.57
C SER A 325 -2.52 -4.91 8.54
N LEU A 326 -3.07 -5.54 9.58
CA LEU A 326 -3.91 -4.94 10.62
C LEU A 326 -5.24 -4.38 10.09
N ILE A 327 -5.75 -4.95 8.99
CA ILE A 327 -7.04 -4.57 8.40
C ILE A 327 -8.13 -5.49 8.95
N GLU A 328 -9.05 -4.91 9.73
CA GLU A 328 -10.20 -5.61 10.34
C GLU A 328 -9.81 -7.00 10.89
N PRO A 329 -8.83 -7.09 11.81
CA PRO A 329 -8.17 -8.35 12.14
C PRO A 329 -9.13 -9.40 12.71
N GLU A 330 -10.15 -8.99 13.46
CA GLU A 330 -11.18 -9.87 14.01
C GLU A 330 -12.08 -10.46 12.91
N GLU A 331 -12.53 -9.61 11.97
CA GLU A 331 -13.37 -10.04 10.85
C GLU A 331 -12.59 -10.94 9.88
N CYS A 332 -11.33 -10.60 9.60
CA CYS A 332 -10.43 -11.46 8.83
C CYS A 332 -10.24 -12.81 9.50
N ALA A 333 -10.07 -12.87 10.83
CA ALA A 333 -9.93 -14.12 11.57
C ALA A 333 -11.21 -14.97 11.53
N ALA A 334 -12.39 -14.35 11.65
CA ALA A 334 -13.68 -15.05 11.55
C ALA A 334 -13.88 -15.65 10.15
N LEU A 335 -13.67 -14.86 9.11
CA LEU A 335 -13.73 -15.32 7.71
C LEU A 335 -12.70 -16.42 7.43
N ARG A 336 -11.48 -16.27 7.95
CA ARG A 336 -10.42 -17.27 7.80
C ARG A 336 -10.82 -18.61 8.41
N SER A 337 -11.47 -18.59 9.57
CA SER A 337 -12.01 -19.79 10.23
C SER A 337 -13.10 -20.45 9.39
N GLU A 338 -14.03 -19.67 8.85
CA GLU A 338 -15.08 -20.18 7.94
C GLU A 338 -14.46 -20.83 6.70
N VAL A 339 -13.48 -20.17 6.05
CA VAL A 339 -12.78 -20.70 4.87
C VAL A 339 -12.03 -22.00 5.18
N THR A 340 -11.36 -22.13 6.34
CA THR A 340 -10.76 -23.41 6.78
C THR A 340 -11.80 -24.52 6.87
N ALA A 341 -12.95 -24.22 7.50
CA ALA A 341 -13.99 -25.21 7.68
C ALA A 341 -14.52 -25.74 6.34
N TRP A 342 -14.58 -24.87 5.33
CA TRP A 342 -14.93 -25.26 3.96
C TRP A 342 -13.86 -26.10 3.28
N ALA A 343 -12.58 -25.75 3.42
CA ALA A 343 -11.49 -26.47 2.74
C ALA A 343 -11.46 -27.97 3.09
N GLY A 344 -11.88 -28.36 4.31
CA GLY A 344 -11.94 -29.76 4.73
C GLY A 344 -13.24 -30.51 4.41
N ASN A 345 -14.36 -29.82 4.19
CA ASN A 345 -15.70 -30.43 4.18
C ASN A 345 -16.63 -29.91 3.06
N PHE A 346 -16.11 -29.22 2.05
CA PHE A 346 -16.95 -28.66 0.99
C PHE A 346 -17.35 -29.72 -0.05
N HIS A 347 -18.65 -29.72 -0.40
CA HIS A 347 -19.23 -30.63 -1.38
C HIS A 347 -19.96 -29.80 -2.44
N ALA A 348 -19.37 -29.67 -3.62
CA ALA A 348 -19.88 -28.80 -4.68
C ALA A 348 -21.26 -29.22 -5.24
N GLN A 349 -21.71 -30.44 -4.94
CA GLN A 349 -23.04 -30.96 -5.31
C GLN A 349 -24.11 -30.68 -4.25
N ASP A 350 -23.69 -30.31 -3.03
CA ASP A 350 -24.61 -30.03 -1.94
C ASP A 350 -25.05 -28.56 -1.98
N ARG A 351 -26.35 -28.35 -2.25
CA ARG A 351 -26.96 -27.02 -2.31
C ARG A 351 -26.77 -26.21 -1.01
N PHE A 352 -26.82 -26.85 0.15
CA PHE A 352 -26.62 -26.17 1.43
C PHE A 352 -25.18 -25.70 1.58
N HIS A 353 -24.19 -26.50 1.16
CA HIS A 353 -22.79 -26.11 1.17
C HIS A 353 -22.54 -24.92 0.23
N LEU A 354 -23.13 -24.94 -0.97
CA LEU A 354 -23.07 -23.82 -1.92
C LEU A 354 -23.64 -22.53 -1.33
N LEU A 355 -24.83 -22.58 -0.72
CA LEU A 355 -25.47 -21.41 -0.10
C LEU A 355 -24.66 -20.83 1.06
N ARG A 356 -24.07 -21.70 1.90
CA ARG A 356 -23.23 -21.24 3.01
C ARG A 356 -21.93 -20.61 2.52
N LEU A 357 -21.30 -21.16 1.48
CA LEU A 357 -20.13 -20.53 0.87
C LEU A 357 -20.47 -19.17 0.24
N VAL A 358 -21.65 -19.02 -0.38
CA VAL A 358 -22.15 -17.70 -0.83
C VAL A 358 -22.23 -16.72 0.34
N ALA A 359 -22.71 -17.14 1.50
CA ALA A 359 -22.78 -16.27 2.68
C ALA A 359 -21.37 -15.84 3.17
N THR A 360 -20.40 -16.75 3.19
CA THR A 360 -19.00 -16.47 3.54
C THR A 360 -18.37 -15.48 2.55
N LEU A 361 -18.50 -15.71 1.23
CA LEU A 361 -17.97 -14.81 0.21
C LEU A 361 -18.65 -13.44 0.22
N SER A 362 -19.97 -13.40 0.45
CA SER A 362 -20.70 -12.14 0.61
C SER A 362 -20.26 -11.36 1.85
N ARG A 363 -19.85 -12.04 2.92
CA ARG A 363 -19.27 -11.42 4.11
C ARG A 363 -17.88 -10.86 3.83
N ALA A 364 -17.02 -11.59 3.12
CA ALA A 364 -15.73 -11.09 2.64
C ALA A 364 -15.87 -9.87 1.70
N ARG A 365 -16.95 -9.84 0.89
CA ARG A 365 -17.31 -8.67 0.07
C ARG A 365 -17.56 -7.42 0.93
N ARG A 366 -18.38 -7.54 1.98
CA ARG A 366 -18.69 -6.43 2.91
C ARG A 366 -17.47 -5.93 3.69
N LEU A 367 -16.55 -6.84 4.04
CA LEU A 367 -15.26 -6.47 4.61
C LEU A 367 -14.51 -5.50 3.67
N ALA A 368 -14.49 -5.79 2.37
CA ALA A 368 -13.80 -4.93 1.41
C ALA A 368 -14.49 -3.57 1.19
N GLU A 369 -15.83 -3.56 1.19
CA GLU A 369 -16.62 -2.33 1.14
C GLU A 369 -16.30 -1.43 2.34
N THR A 370 -16.32 -2.01 3.54
CA THR A 370 -16.01 -1.30 4.80
C THR A 370 -14.63 -0.65 4.75
N TYR A 371 -13.61 -1.37 4.29
CA TYR A 371 -12.27 -0.80 4.16
C TYR A 371 -12.20 0.30 3.10
N THR A 372 -12.86 0.12 1.96
CA THR A 372 -12.91 1.12 0.89
C THR A 372 -13.54 2.42 1.37
N ASP A 373 -14.63 2.33 2.12
CA ASP A 373 -15.28 3.49 2.74
C ASP A 373 -14.34 4.18 3.74
N ARG A 374 -13.58 3.42 4.55
CA ARG A 374 -12.57 3.97 5.46
C ARG A 374 -11.44 4.68 4.71
N ILE A 375 -10.92 4.11 3.62
CA ILE A 375 -9.87 4.74 2.81
C ILE A 375 -10.39 6.02 2.16
N ASN A 376 -11.59 6.00 1.59
CA ASN A 376 -12.19 7.20 0.99
C ASN A 376 -12.42 8.29 2.04
N HIS A 377 -12.95 7.94 3.20
CA HIS A 377 -13.19 8.87 4.30
C HIS A 377 -11.90 9.48 4.86
N LEU A 378 -10.85 8.67 5.03
CA LEU A 378 -9.60 9.10 5.67
C LEU A 378 -8.60 9.72 4.69
N PHE A 379 -8.42 9.15 3.50
CA PHE A 379 -7.30 9.53 2.62
C PHE A 379 -7.72 10.39 1.43
N LEU A 380 -8.83 10.07 0.75
CA LEU A 380 -9.17 10.71 -0.53
C LEU A 380 -9.23 12.24 -0.42
N ARG A 381 -10.10 12.74 0.46
CA ARG A 381 -10.25 14.18 0.69
C ARG A 381 -8.95 14.84 1.16
N ARG A 382 -8.15 14.14 1.97
CA ARG A 382 -6.89 14.67 2.51
C ARG A 382 -5.80 14.75 1.45
N ALA A 383 -5.71 13.76 0.55
CA ALA A 383 -4.82 13.79 -0.60
C ALA A 383 -5.16 14.97 -1.53
N GLU A 384 -6.45 15.21 -1.80
CA GLU A 384 -6.91 16.34 -2.60
C GLU A 384 -6.63 17.70 -1.94
N GLU A 385 -7.04 17.88 -0.67
CA GLU A 385 -6.85 19.14 0.06
C GLU A 385 -5.37 19.47 0.26
N LEU A 386 -4.58 18.50 0.74
CA LEU A 386 -3.16 18.68 0.99
C LEU A 386 -2.37 18.84 -0.31
N GLY A 387 -2.65 18.00 -1.31
CA GLY A 387 -1.96 18.02 -2.60
C GLY A 387 -2.15 19.36 -3.31
N ARG A 388 -3.38 19.88 -3.38
CA ARG A 388 -3.66 21.19 -3.99
C ARG A 388 -3.01 22.33 -3.20
N ALA A 389 -3.04 22.26 -1.87
CA ALA A 389 -2.45 23.30 -1.02
C ALA A 389 -0.90 23.35 -1.13
N LEU A 390 -0.27 22.22 -1.45
CA LEU A 390 1.17 22.08 -1.65
C LEU A 390 1.62 22.14 -3.11
N GLU A 391 0.71 22.43 -4.04
CA GLU A 391 0.99 22.53 -5.48
C GLU A 391 1.56 21.25 -6.09
N ILE A 392 1.09 20.09 -5.60
CA ILE A 392 1.38 18.77 -6.18
C ILE A 392 0.69 18.63 -7.54
N GLU A 393 1.29 17.88 -8.47
CA GLU A 393 0.69 17.61 -9.77
C GLU A 393 -0.69 16.92 -9.62
N GLU A 394 -1.71 17.40 -10.33
CA GLU A 394 -3.07 16.85 -10.25
C GLU A 394 -3.11 15.34 -10.57
N ARG A 395 -2.23 14.86 -11.44
CA ARG A 395 -2.09 13.42 -11.70
C ARG A 395 -1.67 12.64 -10.46
N ALA A 396 -0.66 13.12 -9.72
CA ALA A 396 -0.18 12.47 -8.51
C ALA A 396 -1.24 12.49 -7.40
N ILE A 397 -2.05 13.55 -7.32
CA ILE A 397 -3.20 13.63 -6.41
C ILE A 397 -4.24 12.56 -6.74
N LYS A 398 -4.66 12.48 -8.02
CA LYS A 398 -5.67 11.51 -8.47
C LYS A 398 -5.24 10.06 -8.26
N VAL A 399 -4.00 9.74 -8.61
CA VAL A 399 -3.46 8.39 -8.51
C VAL A 399 -3.21 7.96 -7.06
N PHE A 400 -3.14 8.88 -6.08
CA PHE A 400 -2.85 8.55 -4.68
C PHE A 400 -3.83 7.51 -4.12
N SER A 401 -5.12 7.84 -4.09
CA SER A 401 -6.14 6.99 -3.46
C SER A 401 -6.51 5.80 -4.32
N GLU A 402 -6.50 5.98 -5.64
CA GLU A 402 -6.76 4.89 -6.58
C GLU A 402 -5.66 3.82 -6.50
N GLY A 403 -4.39 4.25 -6.52
CA GLY A 403 -3.24 3.36 -6.37
C GLY A 403 -3.23 2.64 -5.03
N ASP A 404 -3.65 3.31 -3.95
CA ASP A 404 -3.74 2.71 -2.62
C ASP A 404 -4.80 1.61 -2.50
N ILE A 405 -5.93 1.75 -3.21
CA ILE A 405 -6.97 0.72 -3.21
C ILE A 405 -6.60 -0.40 -4.17
N ARG A 406 -6.19 -0.06 -5.40
CA ARG A 406 -5.91 -1.04 -6.47
C ARG A 406 -4.63 -1.83 -6.25
N GLY A 407 -3.64 -1.26 -5.56
CA GLY A 407 -2.38 -1.93 -5.20
C GLY A 407 -2.46 -2.76 -3.93
N HIS A 408 -3.61 -2.83 -3.25
CA HIS A 408 -3.74 -3.51 -1.96
C HIS A 408 -4.16 -4.97 -2.12
N VAL A 409 -3.71 -5.83 -1.20
CA VAL A 409 -4.14 -7.25 -1.07
C VAL A 409 -5.67 -7.41 -1.08
N LEU A 410 -6.40 -6.41 -0.59
CA LEU A 410 -7.85 -6.41 -0.53
C LEU A 410 -8.49 -6.42 -1.92
N PHE A 411 -7.88 -5.74 -2.88
CA PHE A 411 -8.35 -5.76 -4.26
C PHE A 411 -8.30 -7.17 -4.84
N GLN A 412 -7.25 -7.93 -4.53
CA GLN A 412 -7.15 -9.32 -4.97
C GLN A 412 -8.12 -10.24 -4.22
N LEU A 413 -8.38 -9.98 -2.93
CA LEU A 413 -9.47 -10.67 -2.21
C LEU A 413 -10.81 -10.49 -2.94
N CYS A 414 -11.16 -9.27 -3.34
CA CYS A 414 -12.40 -9.00 -4.07
C CYS A 414 -12.46 -9.77 -5.38
N ARG A 415 -11.36 -9.84 -6.14
CA ARG A 415 -11.32 -10.59 -7.40
C ARG A 415 -11.58 -12.08 -7.20
N LEU A 416 -10.98 -12.67 -6.17
CA LEU A 416 -11.23 -14.07 -5.79
C LEU A 416 -12.69 -14.28 -5.35
N VAL A 417 -13.22 -13.37 -4.55
CA VAL A 417 -14.62 -13.38 -4.09
C VAL A 417 -15.59 -13.29 -5.26
N ASP A 418 -15.39 -12.36 -6.19
CA ASP A 418 -16.25 -12.16 -7.35
C ASP A 418 -16.22 -13.40 -8.27
N ALA A 419 -15.04 -13.98 -8.53
CA ALA A 419 -14.91 -15.23 -9.29
C ALA A 419 -15.65 -16.40 -8.61
N GLY A 420 -15.49 -16.55 -7.29
CA GLY A 420 -16.19 -17.58 -6.52
C GLY A 420 -17.71 -17.39 -6.52
N LEU A 421 -18.19 -16.17 -6.30
CA LEU A 421 -19.61 -15.84 -6.30
C LEU A 421 -20.24 -16.11 -7.67
N GLN A 422 -19.57 -15.74 -8.77
CA GLN A 422 -20.05 -16.00 -10.12
C GLN A 422 -20.36 -17.49 -10.32
N VAL A 423 -19.42 -18.37 -9.97
CA VAL A 423 -19.60 -19.82 -10.13
C VAL A 423 -20.65 -20.39 -9.19
N LEU A 424 -20.70 -19.94 -7.93
CA LEU A 424 -21.72 -20.39 -6.98
C LEU A 424 -23.14 -20.01 -7.41
N ARG A 425 -23.32 -18.79 -7.93
CA ARG A 425 -24.63 -18.31 -8.40
C ARG A 425 -25.12 -19.13 -9.59
N GLN A 426 -24.23 -19.46 -10.53
CA GLN A 426 -24.55 -20.34 -11.65
C GLN A 426 -24.94 -21.75 -11.17
N ALA A 427 -24.15 -22.35 -10.27
CA ALA A 427 -24.44 -23.68 -9.71
C ALA A 427 -25.78 -23.72 -8.95
N LEU A 428 -26.11 -22.63 -8.25
CA LEU A 428 -27.36 -22.49 -7.48
C LEU A 428 -28.58 -22.08 -8.33
N ARG A 429 -28.38 -21.72 -9.60
CA ARG A 429 -29.37 -21.14 -10.51
C ARG A 429 -30.04 -19.88 -9.92
N LEU A 430 -29.23 -19.00 -9.32
CA LEU A 430 -29.69 -17.72 -8.79
C LEU A 430 -29.99 -16.73 -9.94
N PRO A 431 -30.80 -15.69 -9.69
CA PRO A 431 -31.07 -14.65 -10.69
C PRO A 431 -29.77 -14.06 -11.28
N PRO A 432 -29.76 -13.66 -12.56
CA PRO A 432 -28.58 -13.06 -13.18
C PRO A 432 -28.26 -11.66 -12.63
N TRP A 433 -29.23 -11.02 -11.98
CA TRP A 433 -29.09 -9.69 -11.41
C TRP A 433 -28.40 -9.74 -10.04
N GLU A 434 -27.42 -8.86 -9.87
CA GLU A 434 -26.74 -8.60 -8.61
C GLU A 434 -26.76 -7.10 -8.33
N ALA A 435 -27.24 -6.73 -7.15
CA ALA A 435 -27.14 -5.35 -6.68
C ALA A 435 -25.71 -5.09 -6.17
N ILE A 436 -24.98 -4.20 -6.86
CA ILE A 436 -23.65 -3.76 -6.44
C ILE A 436 -23.77 -2.64 -5.40
N VAL A 437 -24.64 -1.66 -5.68
CA VAL A 437 -25.02 -0.61 -4.74
C VAL A 437 -26.54 -0.67 -4.55
N PRO A 438 -27.03 -1.14 -3.40
CA PRO A 438 -28.47 -1.21 -3.15
C PRO A 438 -29.03 0.19 -2.93
N GLY A 439 -30.17 0.48 -3.56
CA GLY A 439 -30.85 1.76 -3.43
C GLY A 439 -32.21 1.74 -4.11
N GLU A 440 -32.98 2.80 -3.90
CA GLU A 440 -34.24 3.03 -4.59
C GLU A 440 -34.10 4.25 -5.49
N ALA A 441 -34.47 4.10 -6.76
CA ALA A 441 -34.41 5.16 -7.74
C ALA A 441 -35.67 5.13 -8.60
N SER A 442 -36.06 6.29 -9.11
CA SER A 442 -37.20 6.45 -10.02
C SER A 442 -36.83 7.45 -11.10
N GLY A 443 -37.15 7.13 -12.35
CA GLY A 443 -36.74 7.93 -13.49
C GLY A 443 -37.22 7.33 -14.80
N THR A 444 -36.83 7.98 -15.91
CA THR A 444 -37.15 7.49 -17.25
C THR A 444 -36.13 6.42 -17.63
N LEU A 445 -36.60 5.24 -18.05
CA LEU A 445 -35.71 4.18 -18.55
C LEU A 445 -35.11 4.62 -19.89
N ALA A 446 -33.79 4.62 -19.98
CA ALA A 446 -33.06 4.92 -21.21
C ALA A 446 -31.97 3.86 -21.46
N TYR A 447 -31.78 3.50 -22.72
CA TYR A 447 -30.66 2.67 -23.16
C TYR A 447 -29.51 3.58 -23.59
N ALA A 448 -28.28 3.24 -23.19
CA ALA A 448 -27.08 3.90 -23.65
C ALA A 448 -25.96 2.88 -23.82
N ALA A 449 -25.08 3.08 -24.81
CA ALA A 449 -23.90 2.23 -24.96
C ALA A 449 -22.86 2.59 -23.91
N THR A 450 -22.68 3.89 -23.63
CA THR A 450 -21.71 4.42 -22.65
C THR A 450 -22.30 5.58 -21.85
N LEU A 451 -21.71 5.91 -20.69
CA LEU A 451 -22.16 7.04 -19.86
C LEU A 451 -22.02 8.41 -20.55
N ALA A 452 -21.11 8.54 -21.51
CA ALA A 452 -20.90 9.78 -22.25
C ALA A 452 -22.12 10.18 -23.12
N GLU A 453 -22.93 9.22 -23.55
CA GLU A 453 -24.08 9.47 -24.43
C GLU A 453 -25.23 10.23 -23.75
N VAL A 454 -25.26 10.19 -22.41
CA VAL A 454 -26.32 10.83 -21.62
C VAL A 454 -25.84 12.12 -20.94
N GLU A 455 -24.61 12.54 -21.21
CA GLU A 455 -24.05 13.77 -20.64
C GLU A 455 -24.87 15.00 -21.10
N GLY A 456 -25.32 15.81 -20.14
CA GLY A 456 -26.20 16.96 -20.41
C GLY A 456 -27.67 16.61 -20.72
N ALA A 457 -28.07 15.33 -20.65
CA ALA A 457 -29.47 14.94 -20.76
C ALA A 457 -30.32 15.47 -19.59
N LYS A 458 -31.64 15.59 -19.81
CA LYS A 458 -32.59 16.08 -18.80
C LYS A 458 -33.28 14.95 -18.04
N GLY A 459 -33.50 15.19 -16.75
CA GLY A 459 -34.31 14.35 -15.86
C GLY A 459 -33.48 13.38 -15.02
N PRO A 460 -34.12 12.63 -14.11
CA PRO A 460 -33.54 11.42 -13.55
C PRO A 460 -33.72 10.25 -14.54
N LEU A 461 -32.63 9.66 -14.98
CA LEU A 461 -32.59 8.53 -15.90
C LEU A 461 -32.26 7.23 -15.15
N LEU A 462 -32.98 6.16 -15.49
CA LEU A 462 -32.59 4.80 -15.15
C LEU A 462 -31.93 4.21 -16.40
N LEU A 463 -30.63 3.97 -16.36
CA LEU A 463 -29.87 3.53 -17.51
C LEU A 463 -29.78 2.02 -17.60
N LEU A 464 -30.13 1.46 -18.75
CA LEU A 464 -29.65 0.16 -19.18
C LEU A 464 -28.38 0.41 -20.01
N LEU A 465 -27.22 0.10 -19.44
CA LEU A 465 -25.92 0.50 -19.96
C LEU A 465 -25.17 -0.71 -20.53
N GLU A 466 -24.77 -0.61 -21.81
CA GLU A 466 -24.11 -1.71 -22.51
C GLU A 466 -22.67 -1.92 -22.05
N GLN A 467 -21.92 -0.83 -21.88
CA GLN A 467 -20.55 -0.85 -21.41
C GLN A 467 -20.30 0.28 -20.42
N ALA A 468 -19.65 -0.07 -19.32
CA ALA A 468 -19.04 0.89 -18.42
C ALA A 468 -17.57 0.55 -18.24
N ASP A 469 -16.72 1.50 -18.64
CA ASP A 469 -15.37 1.52 -18.12
C ASP A 469 -15.47 1.77 -16.62
N GLY A 470 -14.81 0.92 -15.84
CA GLY A 470 -14.84 1.00 -14.37
C GLY A 470 -14.35 2.33 -13.81
N ASP A 471 -13.84 3.25 -14.65
CA ASP A 471 -13.28 4.56 -14.35
C ASP A 471 -14.18 5.75 -14.75
N ALA A 472 -15.38 5.48 -15.29
CA ALA A 472 -16.28 6.54 -15.75
C ALA A 472 -16.94 7.33 -14.60
N ASP A 473 -17.13 8.63 -14.81
CA ASP A 473 -17.92 9.50 -13.92
C ASP A 473 -19.42 9.36 -14.21
N ILE A 474 -20.24 9.43 -13.16
CA ILE A 474 -21.71 9.30 -13.26
C ILE A 474 -22.30 10.70 -13.55
N PRO A 475 -22.96 10.92 -14.70
CA PRO A 475 -23.59 12.20 -15.00
C PRO A 475 -24.74 12.51 -14.03
N ALA A 476 -24.93 13.79 -13.69
CA ALA A 476 -25.93 14.23 -12.70
C ALA A 476 -27.40 13.90 -13.07
N CYS A 477 -27.67 13.59 -14.34
CA CYS A 477 -28.98 13.15 -14.81
C CYS A 477 -29.25 11.66 -14.54
N VAL A 478 -28.29 10.89 -14.05
CA VAL A 478 -28.43 9.45 -13.84
C VAL A 478 -28.87 9.17 -12.41
N ALA A 479 -30.03 8.54 -12.26
CA ALA A 479 -30.61 8.14 -10.98
C ALA A 479 -30.37 6.65 -10.66
N GLY A 480 -30.09 5.82 -11.66
CA GLY A 480 -29.78 4.40 -11.46
C GLY A 480 -29.17 3.77 -12.72
N ILE A 481 -28.37 2.72 -12.54
CA ILE A 481 -27.66 2.03 -13.62
C ILE A 481 -27.89 0.52 -13.49
N ALA A 482 -28.28 -0.12 -14.59
CA ALA A 482 -28.29 -1.56 -14.78
C ALA A 482 -27.27 -1.90 -15.88
N LEU A 483 -26.22 -2.64 -15.51
CA LEU A 483 -25.16 -3.06 -16.43
C LEU A 483 -25.47 -4.43 -17.02
N VAL A 484 -25.18 -4.60 -18.31
CA VAL A 484 -25.33 -5.90 -19.00
C VAL A 484 -24.11 -6.82 -18.82
N HIS A 485 -23.04 -6.32 -18.19
CA HIS A 485 -21.82 -7.07 -17.89
C HIS A 485 -21.44 -6.92 -16.40
N PRO A 486 -20.65 -7.86 -15.84
CA PRO A 486 -20.15 -7.71 -14.47
C PRO A 486 -19.24 -6.49 -14.34
N LEU A 487 -19.36 -5.80 -13.21
CA LEU A 487 -18.50 -4.69 -12.82
C LEU A 487 -17.76 -5.07 -11.54
N PRO A 488 -16.42 -4.91 -11.48
CA PRO A 488 -15.67 -5.17 -10.25
C PRO A 488 -16.21 -4.35 -9.08
N LEU A 489 -16.30 -4.97 -7.90
CA LEU A 489 -16.84 -4.32 -6.69
C LEU A 489 -16.17 -2.97 -6.38
N LEU A 490 -14.85 -2.92 -6.57
CA LEU A 490 -14.00 -1.76 -6.30
C LEU A 490 -13.71 -0.92 -7.55
N SER A 491 -14.53 -1.04 -8.59
CA SER A 491 -14.50 -0.11 -9.73
C SER A 491 -14.77 1.31 -9.25
N HIS A 492 -14.16 2.31 -9.88
CA HIS A 492 -14.44 3.72 -9.57
C HIS A 492 -15.93 4.02 -9.76
N LEU A 493 -16.57 3.49 -10.80
CA LEU A 493 -18.01 3.59 -11.00
C LEU A 493 -18.81 3.05 -9.79
N GLY A 494 -18.47 1.86 -9.28
CA GLY A 494 -19.11 1.28 -8.10
C GLY A 494 -18.85 2.07 -6.82
N VAL A 495 -17.65 2.63 -6.66
CA VAL A 495 -17.29 3.50 -5.53
C VAL A 495 -18.05 4.83 -5.59
N ARG A 496 -18.14 5.46 -6.76
CA ARG A 496 -18.88 6.72 -6.98
C ARG A 496 -20.37 6.55 -6.77
N ALA A 497 -20.95 5.46 -7.25
CA ALA A 497 -22.36 5.16 -7.03
C ALA A 497 -22.73 5.03 -5.53
N ARG A 498 -21.79 4.69 -4.64
CA ARG A 498 -22.00 4.70 -3.17
C ARG A 498 -21.89 6.08 -2.55
N GLN A 499 -21.15 6.99 -3.19
CA GLN A 499 -20.93 8.36 -2.72
C GLN A 499 -22.03 9.33 -3.19
N ALA A 500 -22.69 9.00 -4.30
CA ALA A 500 -23.84 9.72 -4.85
C ALA A 500 -25.07 9.52 -3.98
#